data_AF-A0A1I5EEP1-F1
#
_entry.id   AF-A0A1I5EEP1-F1
#
_cell.length_a   1.000
_cell.length_b   1.000
_cell.length_c   1.000
_cell.angle_alpha   90.00
_cell.angle_beta   90.00
_cell.angle_gamma   90.00
#
_symmetry.space_group_name_H-M   'P 1'
#
loop_
_entity.id
_entity.type
_entity.pdbx_description
1 polymer ?
#
loop_
_entity_poly.entity_id
_entity_poly.type
_entity_poly.pdbx_seq_one_letter_code
_entity_poly.pdbx_strand_id
1 'polypeptide(L)'
;MAGESLDLFGNAVGDPVSTERDRMPVNDMNLIEKVLDVAENTGYVLVGPAERVYRLYARLAIESAPANEADAVHQLLDAKWLTKGGSHFYTCHGHSGPGNSVLVPRATKEKARHWRALAGRPSTSRERERKAS
;
A
#
# COMPACT_ATOMS: atom_id res chain seq x y z
N MET A 1 5.19 43.39 1.78
CA MET A 1 4.23 43.43 2.89
C MET A 1 3.34 42.20 2.73
N ALA A 2 3.62 41.14 3.50
CA ALA A 2 2.84 39.90 3.47
C ALA A 2 1.63 40.08 4.40
N GLY A 3 0.42 39.86 3.89
CA GLY A 3 -0.80 39.93 4.66
C GLY A 3 -0.92 38.70 5.56
N GLU A 4 -0.83 38.91 6.87
CA GLU A 4 -1.08 37.89 7.88
C GLU A 4 -2.57 37.54 7.81
N SER A 5 -2.89 36.29 7.47
CA SER A 5 -4.28 35.82 7.47
C SER A 5 -4.68 35.52 8.90
N LEU A 6 -5.49 36.38 9.51
CA LEU A 6 -6.08 36.14 10.83
C LEU A 6 -7.36 35.32 10.70
N ASP A 7 -7.57 34.38 11.62
CA ASP A 7 -8.81 33.62 11.75
C ASP A 7 -9.95 34.51 12.29
N LEU A 8 -11.19 34.03 12.21
CA LEU A 8 -12.41 34.71 12.69
C LEU A 8 -12.36 35.12 14.18
N PHE A 9 -11.43 34.57 14.95
CA PHE A 9 -11.22 34.85 16.37
C PHE A 9 -9.95 35.67 16.65
N GLY A 10 -9.29 36.20 15.63
CA GLY A 10 -8.14 37.11 15.79
C GLY A 10 -6.80 36.41 16.07
N ASN A 11 -6.71 35.10 15.87
CA ASN A 11 -5.45 34.36 15.97
C ASN A 11 -4.76 34.31 14.60
N ALA A 12 -3.42 34.41 14.60
CA ALA A 12 -2.62 34.19 13.40
C ALA A 12 -2.81 32.75 12.90
N VAL A 13 -3.36 32.58 11.69
CA VAL A 13 -3.46 31.27 11.04
C VAL A 13 -2.06 30.92 10.54
N GLY A 14 -1.38 30.01 11.24
CA GLY A 14 -0.15 29.41 10.73
C GLY A 14 -0.41 28.75 9.38
N ASP A 15 0.55 28.89 8.46
CA ASP A 15 0.52 28.28 7.13
C ASP A 15 -0.06 26.86 7.17
N PRO A 16 -0.89 26.47 6.18
CA PRO A 16 -1.51 25.16 6.19
C PRO A 16 -0.41 24.10 6.28
N VAL A 17 -0.39 23.42 7.42
CA VAL A 17 0.44 22.25 7.67
C VAL A 17 0.27 21.38 6.44
N SER A 18 1.38 21.05 5.79
CA SER A 18 1.40 20.22 4.58
C SER A 18 0.41 19.10 4.78
N THR A 19 -0.66 19.08 3.99
CA THR A 19 -1.62 18.00 3.97
C THR A 19 -0.80 16.76 3.64
N GLU A 20 -0.44 16.00 4.68
CA GLU A 20 -0.32 14.57 4.59
C GLU A 20 -1.55 14.19 3.79
N ARG A 21 -1.35 13.84 2.51
CA ARG A 21 -2.47 13.50 1.65
C ARG A 21 -3.26 12.50 2.45
N ASP A 22 -4.47 12.88 2.83
CA ASP A 22 -5.47 11.98 3.40
C ASP A 22 -5.74 10.99 2.27
N ARG A 23 -4.82 10.04 2.13
CA ARG A 23 -4.87 8.99 1.14
C ARG A 23 -6.02 8.18 1.63
N MET A 24 -7.19 8.40 1.03
CA MET A 24 -8.43 7.75 1.40
C MET A 24 -8.10 6.28 1.68
N PRO A 25 -8.42 5.77 2.88
CA PRO A 25 -8.08 4.41 3.23
C PRO A 25 -8.65 3.49 2.17
N VAL A 26 -7.78 2.77 1.47
CA VAL A 26 -8.16 1.78 0.47
C VAL A 26 -8.83 0.65 1.23
N ASN A 27 -10.16 0.65 1.25
CA ASN A 27 -10.97 -0.38 1.92
C ASN A 27 -11.41 -1.48 0.94
N ASP A 28 -10.70 -1.62 -0.17
CA ASP A 28 -10.93 -2.66 -1.17
C ASP A 28 -10.09 -3.89 -0.85
N MET A 29 -10.69 -4.86 -0.14
CA MET A 29 -10.01 -6.11 0.22
C MET A 29 -9.47 -6.86 -1.01
N ASN A 30 -10.20 -6.86 -2.15
CA ASN A 30 -9.72 -7.44 -3.41
C ASN A 30 -8.45 -6.75 -3.92
N LEU A 31 -8.36 -5.43 -3.76
CA LEU A 31 -7.17 -4.67 -4.18
C LEU A 31 -5.98 -4.98 -3.27
N ILE A 32 -6.21 -5.08 -1.96
CA ILE A 32 -5.18 -5.47 -0.98
C ILE A 32 -4.67 -6.88 -1.29
N GLU A 33 -5.55 -7.84 -1.55
CA GLU A 33 -5.15 -9.21 -1.91
C GLU A 33 -4.35 -9.25 -3.21
N LYS A 34 -4.76 -8.49 -4.22
CA LYS A 34 -4.02 -8.36 -5.48
C LYS A 34 -2.64 -7.76 -5.27
N VAL A 35 -2.53 -6.68 -4.50
CA VAL A 35 -1.24 -6.04 -4.19
C VAL A 35 -0.34 -7.00 -3.40
N LEU A 36 -0.87 -7.73 -2.42
CA LEU A 36 -0.09 -8.73 -1.69
C LEU A 36 0.39 -9.87 -2.60
N ASP A 37 -0.46 -10.33 -3.54
CA ASP A 37 -0.09 -11.35 -4.51
C ASP A 37 1.00 -10.88 -5.48
N VAL A 38 0.85 -9.66 -6.03
CA VAL A 38 1.85 -9.06 -6.92
C VAL A 38 3.16 -8.81 -6.17
N ALA A 39 3.09 -8.32 -4.93
CA ALA A 39 4.25 -8.09 -4.08
C ALA A 39 5.02 -9.39 -3.76
N GLU A 40 4.31 -10.51 -3.63
CA GLU A 40 4.91 -11.81 -3.36
C GLU A 40 5.52 -12.46 -4.60
N ASN A 41 4.83 -12.39 -5.75
CA ASN A 41 5.26 -13.08 -6.97
C ASN A 41 6.25 -12.26 -7.81
N THR A 42 5.94 -10.99 -8.06
CA THR A 42 6.73 -10.15 -8.97
C THR A 42 7.53 -9.09 -8.23
N GLY A 43 6.96 -8.50 -7.18
CA GLY A 43 7.57 -7.47 -6.35
C GLY A 43 7.25 -6.05 -6.81
N TYR A 44 7.19 -5.14 -5.83
CA TYR A 44 7.09 -3.70 -6.06
C TYR A 44 8.41 -3.00 -5.75
N VAL A 45 8.58 -1.81 -6.31
CA VAL A 45 9.77 -0.98 -6.15
C VAL A 45 9.34 0.46 -5.89
N LEU A 46 9.99 1.13 -4.94
CA LEU A 46 9.82 2.56 -4.69
C LEU A 46 10.98 3.32 -5.30
N VAL A 47 10.73 4.24 -6.22
CA VAL A 47 11.79 5.01 -6.90
C VAL A 47 11.75 6.48 -6.50
N GLY A 48 12.92 7.01 -6.15
CA GLY A 48 13.16 8.43 -5.89
C GLY A 48 12.58 8.96 -4.56
N PRO A 49 12.75 10.28 -4.29
CA PRO A 49 12.35 10.92 -3.04
C PRO A 49 10.82 11.03 -2.88
N ALA A 50 10.08 10.96 -3.98
CA ALA A 50 8.62 10.91 -3.97
C ALA A 50 8.06 9.50 -3.73
N GLU A 51 8.95 8.50 -3.53
CA GLU A 51 8.61 7.10 -3.28
C GLU A 51 7.59 6.52 -4.27
N ARG A 52 7.75 6.85 -5.55
CA ARG A 52 6.79 6.42 -6.58
C ARG A 52 6.83 4.89 -6.69
N VAL A 53 5.65 4.27 -6.67
CA VAL A 53 5.49 2.82 -6.73
C VAL A 53 5.55 2.36 -8.19
N TYR A 54 6.46 1.44 -8.45
CA TYR A 54 6.59 0.73 -9.71
C TYR A 54 6.45 -0.77 -9.47
N ARG A 55 5.91 -1.48 -10.45
CA ARG A 55 5.84 -2.93 -10.46
C ARG A 55 7.06 -3.48 -11.20
N LEU A 56 7.73 -4.46 -10.62
CA LEU A 56 8.75 -5.21 -11.32
C LEU A 56 8.05 -6.12 -12.35
N TYR A 57 8.59 -6.26 -13.56
CA TYR A 57 8.10 -7.26 -14.53
C TYR A 57 9.20 -8.12 -15.12
N ALA A 58 10.46 -7.68 -15.02
CA ALA A 58 11.65 -8.48 -15.29
C ALA A 58 12.75 -8.11 -14.28
N ARG A 59 13.87 -8.85 -14.29
CA ARG A 59 14.93 -8.78 -13.27
C ARG A 59 15.31 -7.37 -12.79
N LEU A 60 15.39 -6.38 -13.69
CA LEU A 60 15.67 -4.97 -13.38
C LEU A 60 14.74 -4.00 -14.13
N ALA A 61 13.69 -4.53 -14.75
CA ALA A 61 12.77 -3.73 -15.56
C ALA A 61 11.49 -3.47 -14.77
N ILE A 62 11.15 -2.20 -14.67
CA ILE A 62 10.02 -1.73 -13.87
C ILE A 62 9.00 -0.98 -14.73
N GLU A 63 7.73 -1.10 -14.38
CA GLU A 63 6.60 -0.42 -15.02
C GLU A 63 5.86 0.41 -13.97
N SER A 64 5.28 1.54 -14.37
CA SER A 64 4.49 2.38 -13.44
C SER A 64 3.29 1.59 -12.92
N ALA A 65 3.15 1.50 -11.60
CA ALA A 65 1.93 0.96 -11.02
C ALA A 65 0.77 1.96 -11.24
N PRO A 66 -0.46 1.48 -11.42
CA PRO A 66 -1.63 2.36 -11.44
C PRO A 66 -1.83 3.02 -10.08
N ALA A 67 -2.42 4.22 -10.06
CA ALA A 67 -2.48 5.06 -8.86
C ALA A 67 -3.16 4.37 -7.66
N ASN A 68 -4.23 3.62 -7.92
CA ASN A 68 -4.93 2.84 -6.90
C ASN A 68 -4.04 1.77 -6.24
N GLU A 69 -3.19 1.09 -7.01
CA GLU A 69 -2.23 0.14 -6.45
C GLU A 69 -1.12 0.86 -5.68
N ALA A 70 -0.66 2.02 -6.19
CA ALA A 70 0.36 2.81 -5.52
C ALA A 70 -0.09 3.28 -4.13
N ASP A 71 -1.30 3.84 -4.01
CA ASP A 71 -1.86 4.27 -2.72
C ASP A 71 -2.04 3.07 -1.75
N ALA A 72 -2.49 1.92 -2.25
CA ALA A 72 -2.60 0.70 -1.45
C ALA A 72 -1.22 0.22 -0.93
N VAL A 73 -0.18 0.23 -1.77
CA VAL A 73 1.18 -0.12 -1.36
C VAL A 73 1.70 0.83 -0.28
N HIS A 74 1.46 2.14 -0.43
CA HIS A 74 1.83 3.12 0.60
C HIS A 74 1.10 2.87 1.92
N GLN A 75 -0.20 2.60 1.88
CA GLN A 75 -0.97 2.30 3.08
C GLN A 75 -0.48 1.00 3.76
N LEU A 76 -0.15 -0.03 2.99
CA LEU A 76 0.38 -1.28 3.52
C LEU A 76 1.80 -1.12 4.10
N LEU A 77 2.62 -0.21 3.54
CA LEU A 77 3.92 0.14 4.10
C LEU A 77 3.77 0.89 5.43
N ASP A 78 2.86 1.85 5.49
CA ASP A 78 2.56 2.62 6.71
C ASP A 78 2.03 1.70 7.82
N ALA A 79 1.07 0.84 7.49
CA ALA A 79 0.51 -0.16 8.40
C ALA A 79 1.45 -1.34 8.69
N LYS A 80 2.70 -1.31 8.20
CA LYS A 80 3.75 -2.34 8.41
C LYS A 80 3.36 -3.74 7.93
N TRP A 81 2.44 -3.83 6.99
CA TRP A 81 2.15 -5.06 6.24
C TRP A 81 3.22 -5.31 5.17
N LEU A 82 3.83 -4.26 4.64
CA LEU A 82 4.98 -4.32 3.73
C LEU A 82 6.20 -3.68 4.38
N THR A 83 7.39 -3.97 3.86
CA THR A 83 8.65 -3.39 4.34
C THR A 83 9.52 -2.98 3.18
N LYS A 84 10.20 -1.83 3.32
CA LYS A 84 11.23 -1.39 2.39
C LYS A 84 12.48 -2.25 2.60
N GLY A 85 12.85 -2.96 1.55
CA GLY A 85 14.07 -3.77 1.46
C GLY A 85 15.25 -2.97 0.93
N GLY A 86 16.17 -3.68 0.29
CA GLY A 86 17.42 -3.11 -0.22
C GLY A 86 17.21 -2.12 -1.36
N SER A 87 18.18 -1.22 -1.50
CA SER A 87 18.25 -0.29 -2.62
C SER A 87 18.96 -0.96 -3.80
N HIS A 88 18.33 -0.91 -4.98
CA HIS A 88 18.86 -1.43 -6.24
C HIS A 88 18.64 -0.41 -7.35
N PHE A 89 19.45 -0.50 -8.41
CA PHE A 89 19.26 0.31 -9.61
C PHE A 89 18.30 -0.39 -10.55
N TYR A 90 17.18 0.27 -10.87
CA TYR A 90 16.15 -0.23 -11.77
C TYR A 90 16.12 0.60 -13.04
N THR A 91 15.67 -0.01 -14.13
CA THR A 91 15.51 0.66 -15.43
C THR A 91 14.03 0.71 -15.80
N CYS A 92 13.54 1.93 -16.06
CA CYS A 92 12.19 2.22 -16.49
C CYS A 92 12.26 2.98 -17.81
N HIS A 93 11.80 2.40 -18.93
CA HIS A 93 11.66 3.09 -20.21
C HIS A 93 12.85 4.00 -20.58
N GLY A 94 14.07 3.47 -20.50
CA GLY A 94 15.31 4.19 -20.83
C GLY A 94 15.89 5.08 -19.72
N HIS A 95 15.23 5.20 -18.57
CA HIS A 95 15.72 5.91 -17.40
C HIS A 95 16.11 4.92 -16.31
N SER A 96 17.37 4.95 -15.88
CA SER A 96 17.85 4.16 -14.75
C SER A 96 17.92 5.01 -13.48
N GLY A 97 17.44 4.49 -12.36
CA GLY A 97 17.42 5.22 -11.09
C GLY A 97 17.51 4.28 -9.89
N PRO A 98 17.96 4.79 -8.73
CA PRO A 98 17.94 4.05 -7.49
C PRO A 98 16.51 3.89 -6.99
N GLY A 99 16.15 2.68 -6.60
CA GLY A 99 14.87 2.36 -5.98
C GLY A 99 15.00 1.34 -4.87
N ASN A 100 14.06 1.33 -3.93
CA ASN A 100 14.01 0.37 -2.84
C ASN A 100 13.03 -0.75 -3.18
N SER A 101 13.44 -2.00 -3.03
CA SER A 101 12.54 -3.15 -3.21
C SER A 101 11.48 -3.15 -2.10
N VAL A 102 10.25 -3.49 -2.40
CA VAL A 102 9.20 -3.71 -1.40
C VAL A 102 9.11 -5.21 -1.13
N LEU A 103 9.27 -5.58 0.14
CA LEU A 103 9.24 -6.96 0.59
C LEU A 103 7.98 -7.22 1.42
N VAL A 104 7.48 -8.45 1.33
CA VAL A 104 6.40 -8.95 2.19
C VAL A 104 7.04 -9.67 3.38
N PRO A 105 6.97 -9.12 4.61
CA PRO A 105 7.48 -9.76 5.80
C PRO A 105 6.81 -11.12 6.06
N ARG A 106 7.53 -12.05 6.68
CA ARG A 106 7.01 -13.38 7.03
C ARG A 106 5.71 -13.31 7.85
N ALA A 107 5.65 -12.39 8.81
CA ALA A 107 4.45 -12.18 9.64
C ALA A 107 3.22 -11.81 8.79
N THR A 108 3.40 -10.97 7.78
CA THR A 108 2.35 -10.59 6.84
C THR A 108 1.91 -11.79 6.00
N LYS A 109 2.84 -12.61 5.52
CA LYS A 109 2.52 -13.85 4.79
C LYS A 109 1.70 -14.82 5.62
N GLU A 110 2.06 -15.00 6.89
CA GLU A 110 1.32 -15.86 7.81
C GLU A 110 -0.10 -15.33 8.08
N LYS A 111 -0.26 -14.01 8.27
CA LYS A 111 -1.57 -13.37 8.39
C LYS A 111 -2.41 -13.50 7.13
N ALA A 112 -1.84 -13.23 5.96
CA ALA A 112 -2.52 -13.38 4.67
C ALA A 112 -2.96 -14.82 4.43
N ARG A 113 -2.10 -15.80 4.77
CA ARG A 113 -2.46 -17.23 4.73
C ARG A 113 -3.61 -17.56 5.67
N HIS A 114 -3.59 -17.03 6.89
CA HIS A 114 -4.67 -17.22 7.85
C HIS A 114 -6.00 -16.64 7.35
N TRP A 115 -5.96 -15.43 6.79
CA TRP A 115 -7.12 -14.79 6.19
C TRP A 115 -7.70 -15.57 5.00
N ARG A 116 -6.85 -16.04 4.09
CA ARG A 116 -7.28 -16.90 2.98
C ARG A 116 -7.92 -18.20 3.47
N ALA A 117 -7.38 -18.79 4.55
CA ALA A 117 -7.96 -19.98 5.16
C ALA A 117 -9.34 -19.72 5.82
N LEU A 118 -9.56 -18.50 6.34
CA LEU A 118 -10.86 -18.08 6.88
C LEU A 118 -11.88 -17.79 5.76
N ALA A 119 -11.45 -17.14 4.67
CA ALA A 119 -12.30 -16.86 3.52
C ALA A 119 -12.80 -18.15 2.83
N GLY A 120 -11.97 -19.20 2.83
CA GLY A 120 -12.33 -20.51 2.29
C GLY A 120 -13.18 -21.39 3.20
N ARG A 121 -13.49 -20.98 4.45
CA ARG A 121 -14.43 -21.73 5.28
C ARG A 121 -15.86 -21.37 4.86
N PRO A 122 -16.66 -22.32 4.34
CA PRO A 122 -18.09 -22.10 4.23
C PRO A 122 -18.58 -21.80 5.65
N SER A 123 -19.23 -20.65 5.83
CA SER A 123 -19.94 -20.32 7.05
C SER A 123 -20.80 -21.52 7.42
N THR A 124 -20.48 -22.22 8.50
CA THR A 124 -21.25 -23.35 8.96
C THR A 124 -22.54 -22.83 9.58
N SER A 125 -23.46 -22.38 8.72
CA SER A 125 -24.88 -22.20 9.00
C SER A 125 -25.61 -23.55 9.14
N ARG A 126 -24.87 -24.66 9.26
CA ARG A 126 -25.41 -26.01 9.56
C ARG A 126 -25.72 -26.24 11.04
N GLU A 127 -25.38 -25.29 11.93
CA GLU A 127 -25.63 -25.44 13.36
C GLU A 127 -26.98 -24.86 13.83
N ARG A 128 -27.67 -24.04 13.01
CA ARG A 128 -29.02 -23.53 13.35
C ARG A 128 -30.18 -24.45 12.98
N GLU A 129 -30.01 -25.37 12.03
CA GLU A 129 -31.11 -26.25 11.58
C GLU A 129 -31.30 -27.51 12.45
N ARG A 130 -30.35 -27.88 13.32
CA ARG A 130 -30.50 -29.05 14.23
C ARG A 130 -31.20 -28.73 15.57
N LYS A 131 -31.75 -27.53 15.72
CA LYS A 131 -32.60 -27.15 16.87
C LYS A 131 -34.04 -26.80 16.49
N ALA A 132 -34.44 -27.08 15.24
CA ALA A 132 -35.82 -27.02 14.79
C ALA A 132 -36.33 -28.44 14.46
N SER A 133 -36.14 -29.35 15.41
CA SER A 133 -36.86 -30.64 15.50
C SER A 133 -37.95 -30.53 16.53
#